data_AF-A0A3B1DWL3-F1
#
_entry.id   AF-A0A3B1DWL3-F1
#
_cell.length_a   1.000
_cell.length_b   1.000
_cell.length_c   1.000
_cell.angle_alpha   90.00
_cell.angle_beta   90.00
_cell.angle_gamma   90.00
#
_symmetry.space_group_name_H-M   'P 1'
#
loop_
_entity.id
_entity.type
_entity.pdbx_description
1 polymer ?
#
loop_
_entity_poly.entity_id
_entity_poly.type
_entity_poly.pdbx_seq_one_letter_code
_entity_poly.pdbx_strand_id
1 'polypeptide(L)'
;MPEPLRGLDVTLLHDLIFKKLYNVQGVDYEMDPGVCLSKVRDGSYQAAFFLNPTRVEDVERVALACMRMPPKSTYFFPKILTGFVINRLQ
;
A
#
# COMPACT_ATOMS: atom_id res chain seq x y z
N MET A 1 3.01 2.63 -17.99
CA MET A 1 1.92 2.36 -17.03
C MET A 1 0.57 2.69 -17.66
N PRO A 2 -0.44 1.81 -17.50
CA PRO A 2 -1.83 2.07 -17.87
C PRO A 2 -2.42 3.28 -17.14
N GLU A 3 -3.46 3.90 -17.72
CA GLU A 3 -4.08 5.13 -17.19
C GLU A 3 -4.61 4.97 -15.74
N PRO A 4 -5.35 3.92 -15.37
CA PRO A 4 -5.92 3.77 -14.02
C PRO A 4 -4.89 3.69 -12.89
N LEU A 5 -3.64 3.33 -13.21
CA LEU A 5 -2.54 3.19 -12.24
C LEU A 5 -1.60 4.39 -12.22
N ARG A 6 -1.62 5.23 -13.26
CA ARG A 6 -0.60 6.27 -13.48
C ARG A 6 -0.61 7.39 -12.45
N GLY A 7 -1.78 7.68 -11.87
CA GLY A 7 -1.97 8.76 -10.88
C GLY A 7 -1.88 8.31 -9.43
N LEU A 8 -1.64 7.02 -9.17
CA LEU A 8 -1.62 6.49 -7.80
C LEU A 8 -0.24 6.66 -7.17
N ASP A 9 -0.18 7.36 -6.03
CA ASP A 9 1.05 7.57 -5.25
C ASP A 9 1.80 6.27 -4.97
N VAL A 10 1.08 5.22 -4.59
CA VAL A 10 1.66 3.89 -4.34
C VAL A 10 2.31 3.29 -5.58
N THR A 11 1.73 3.53 -6.76
CA THR A 11 2.30 2.98 -7.99
C THR A 11 3.51 3.79 -8.43
N LEU A 12 3.49 5.12 -8.25
CA LEU A 12 4.66 5.96 -8.46
C LEU A 12 5.82 5.57 -7.54
N LEU A 13 5.55 5.33 -6.25
CA LEU A 13 6.55 4.85 -5.30
C LEU A 13 7.18 3.53 -5.75
N HIS A 14 6.36 2.53 -6.10
CA HIS A 14 6.87 1.22 -6.51
C HIS A 14 7.61 1.25 -7.86
N ASP A 15 7.03 1.87 -8.89
CA ASP A 15 7.59 1.79 -10.25
C ASP A 15 8.72 2.79 -10.49
N LEU A 16 8.67 3.98 -9.90
CA LEU A 16 9.71 5.00 -10.10
C LEU A 16 10.79 4.89 -9.03
N ILE A 17 10.41 4.98 -7.76
CA ILE A 17 11.40 5.07 -6.68
C ILE A 17 12.03 3.70 -6.42
N PHE A 18 11.21 2.70 -6.10
CA PHE A 18 11.74 1.38 -5.74
C PHE A 18 12.38 0.67 -6.92
N LYS A 19 11.71 0.62 -8.08
CA LYS A 19 12.22 -0.15 -9.22
C LYS A 19 13.27 0.60 -10.05
N LYS A 20 13.01 1.85 -10.45
CA LYS A 20 13.89 2.55 -11.40
C LYS A 20 15.07 3.26 -10.73
N LEU A 21 14.87 3.88 -9.56
CA LEU A 21 15.93 4.69 -8.94
C LEU A 21 16.84 3.86 -8.02
N TYR A 22 16.26 2.99 -7.18
CA TYR A 22 17.02 2.35 -6.09
C TYR A 22 17.06 0.81 -6.12
N ASN A 23 16.34 0.16 -7.05
CA ASN A 23 16.22 -1.30 -7.16
C ASN A 23 15.95 -2.02 -5.81
N VAL A 24 15.00 -1.49 -5.04
CA VAL A 24 14.65 -1.97 -3.69
C VAL A 24 14.05 -3.37 -3.76
N GLN A 25 14.66 -4.32 -3.03
CA GLN A 25 14.26 -5.74 -3.04
C GLN A 25 13.25 -6.11 -1.94
N GLY A 26 13.17 -5.32 -0.86
CA GLY A 26 12.32 -5.60 0.28
C GLY A 26 11.80 -4.32 0.93
N VAL A 27 10.52 -4.36 1.32
CA VAL A 27 9.84 -3.28 2.02
C VAL A 27 8.98 -3.87 3.12
N ASP A 28 9.02 -3.26 4.29
CA ASP A 28 8.14 -3.60 5.41
C ASP A 28 7.03 -2.55 5.54
N TYR A 29 5.90 -2.97 6.08
CA TYR A 29 4.71 -2.14 6.23
C TYR A 29 4.38 -2.01 7.71
N GLU A 30 4.27 -0.78 8.17
CA GLU A 30 3.92 -0.43 9.55
C GLU A 30 2.83 0.64 9.52
N MET A 31 1.83 0.50 10.40
CA MET A 31 0.66 1.38 10.45
C MET A 31 0.90 2.58 11.38
N ASP A 32 1.76 2.43 12.38
CA ASP A 32 2.07 3.50 13.32
C ASP A 32 3.23 4.37 12.78
N PRO A 33 2.99 5.65 12.44
CA PRO A 33 4.03 6.55 11.97
C PRO A 33 5.15 6.78 12.99
N GLY A 34 4.85 6.71 14.29
CA GLY A 34 5.82 6.82 15.37
C GLY A 34 6.82 5.66 15.34
N VAL A 35 6.34 4.44 15.13
CA VAL A 35 7.19 3.24 14.99
C VAL A 35 8.03 3.30 13.71
N CYS A 36 7.48 3.79 12.60
CA CYS A 36 8.25 4.03 11.39
C CYS A 36 9.40 5.02 11.63
N LEU A 37 9.11 6.14 12.29
CA LEU A 37 10.09 7.19 12.56
C LEU A 37 11.18 6.70 13.52
N SER A 38 10.84 5.93 14.55
CA SER A 38 11.84 5.37 15.47
C SER A 38 12.80 4.43 14.74
N LYS A 39 12.26 3.53 13.91
CA LYS A 39 13.01 2.56 13.11
C LYS A 39 13.95 3.17 12.07
N VAL A 40 13.64 4.37 11.58
CA VAL A 40 14.57 5.11 10.71
C VAL A 40 15.64 5.82 11.54
N ARG A 41 15.26 6.40 12.68
CA ARG A 41 16.18 7.13 13.58
C ARG A 41 17.21 6.21 14.24
N ASP A 42 16.83 4.98 14.57
CA ASP A 42 17.73 3.98 15.15
C ASP A 42 18.62 3.27 14.11
N GLY A 43 18.41 3.54 12.82
CA GLY A 43 19.21 3.01 11.72
C GLY A 43 18.78 1.63 11.23
N SER A 44 17.70 1.04 11.76
CA SER A 44 17.16 -0.24 11.29
C SER A 44 16.65 -0.18 9.85
N TYR A 45 16.19 1.00 9.41
CA TYR A 45 15.74 1.28 8.04
C TYR A 45 16.35 2.58 7.51
N GLN A 46 16.60 2.65 6.20
CA GLN A 46 17.20 3.84 5.57
C GLN A 46 16.18 4.97 5.35
N ALA A 47 14.91 4.63 5.18
CA ALA A 47 13.84 5.60 4.91
C ALA A 47 12.47 5.03 5.28
N ALA A 48 11.51 5.92 5.48
CA ALA A 48 10.09 5.62 5.58
C ALA A 48 9.31 6.47 4.58
N PHE A 49 8.29 5.89 3.96
CA PHE A 49 7.43 6.57 2.98
C PHE A 49 6.00 6.62 3.52
N PHE A 50 5.45 7.82 3.60
CA PHE A 50 4.05 8.05 3.96
C PHE A 50 3.32 8.55 2.73
N LEU A 51 2.27 7.83 2.33
CA LEU A 51 1.51 8.10 1.12
C LEU A 51 0.14 8.64 1.44
N ASN A 52 -0.45 9.40 0.50
CA ASN A 52 -1.86 9.72 0.60
C ASN A 52 -2.70 8.43 0.50
N PRO A 53 -3.83 8.36 1.22
CA PRO A 53 -4.69 7.19 1.16
C PRO A 53 -5.27 7.02 -0.25
N THR A 54 -5.20 5.79 -0.77
CA THR A 54 -5.88 5.42 -2.01
C THR A 54 -7.39 5.56 -1.83
N ARG A 55 -8.04 6.34 -2.69
CA ARG A 55 -9.48 6.58 -2.59
C ARG A 55 -10.28 5.39 -3.10
N VAL A 56 -11.51 5.24 -2.61
CA VAL A 56 -12.40 4.14 -3.04
C VAL A 56 -12.66 4.21 -4.55
N GLU A 57 -12.81 5.41 -5.11
CA GLU A 57 -13.05 5.59 -6.55
C GLU A 57 -11.87 5.11 -7.40
N ASP A 58 -10.64 5.21 -6.89
CA ASP A 58 -9.46 4.72 -7.58
C ASP A 58 -9.38 3.19 -7.52
N VAL A 59 -9.76 2.59 -6.39
CA VAL A 59 -9.88 1.13 -6.26
C VAL A 59 -10.89 0.58 -7.26
N GLU A 60 -12.07 1.21 -7.35
CA GLU A 60 -13.12 0.83 -8.30
C GLU A 60 -12.64 0.94 -9.75
N ARG A 61 -12.00 2.06 -10.12
CA ARG A 61 -11.49 2.28 -11.48
C ARG A 61 -10.47 1.22 -11.90
N VAL A 62 -9.54 0.87 -11.00
CA VAL A 62 -8.54 -0.18 -11.28
C VAL A 62 -9.19 -1.56 -11.40
N ALA A 63 -10.18 -1.86 -10.55
CA ALA A 63 -10.91 -3.13 -10.59
C ALA A 63 -11.75 -3.28 -11.87
N LEU A 64 -12.49 -2.24 -12.27
CA LEU A 64 -13.27 -2.21 -13.51
C LEU A 64 -12.40 -2.34 -14.76
N ALA A 65 -11.15 -1.88 -14.68
CA ALA A 65 -10.16 -2.06 -15.74
C ALA A 65 -9.49 -3.45 -15.73
N CYS A 66 -9.91 -4.38 -14.86
CA CYS A 66 -9.31 -5.71 -14.65
C CYS A 66 -7.80 -5.65 -14.36
N MET A 67 -7.36 -4.61 -13.63
CA MET A 67 -5.96 -4.39 -13.28
C MET A 67 -5.70 -4.63 -11.80
N ARG A 68 -4.41 -4.71 -11.44
CA ARG A 68 -3.96 -4.95 -10.06
C ARG A 68 -3.11 -3.77 -9.56
N MET A 69 -3.46 -3.26 -8.38
CA MET A 69 -2.63 -2.30 -7.65
C MET A 69 -1.39 -2.97 -7.03
N PRO A 70 -0.32 -2.23 -6.72
CA PRO A 70 0.81 -2.75 -5.95
C PRO A 70 0.41 -3.38 -4.60
N PRO A 71 1.27 -4.22 -4.00
CA PRO A 71 0.99 -4.84 -2.70
C PRO A 71 0.68 -3.78 -1.63
N LYS A 72 -0.26 -4.10 -0.73
CA LYS A 72 -0.61 -3.27 0.44
C LYS A 72 -0.99 -1.81 0.11
N SER A 73 -1.52 -1.57 -1.11
CA SER A 73 -1.95 -0.24 -1.59
C SER A 73 -3.18 0.34 -0.86
N THR A 74 -3.93 -0.49 -0.14
CA THR A 74 -5.18 -0.10 0.51
C THR A 74 -5.27 -0.71 1.90
N TYR A 75 -5.80 0.05 2.85
CA TYR A 75 -6.11 -0.42 4.19
C TYR A 75 -7.58 -0.09 4.52
N PHE A 76 -8.44 -1.12 4.54
CA PHE A 76 -9.85 -0.96 4.91
C PHE A 76 -9.99 -1.07 6.43
N PHE A 77 -10.47 0.01 7.06
CA PHE A 77 -10.68 0.08 8.50
C PHE A 77 -12.11 0.52 8.85
N PRO A 78 -12.78 -0.17 9.80
CA PRO A 78 -12.38 -1.45 10.38
C PRO A 78 -12.36 -2.55 9.32
N LYS A 79 -11.55 -3.59 9.53
CA LYS A 79 -11.58 -4.77 8.65
C LYS A 79 -12.98 -5.38 8.70
N ILE A 80 -13.58 -5.55 7.52
CA ILE A 80 -14.91 -6.14 7.41
C ILE A 80 -14.86 -7.54 8.02
N LEU A 81 -15.81 -7.84 8.90
CA LEU A 81 -15.94 -9.13 9.60
C LEU A 81 -16.45 -10.24 8.67
N THR A 82 -16.05 -10.25 7.39
CA THR A 82 -16.45 -11.27 6.41
C THR A 82 -16.13 -12.68 6.88
N GLY A 83 -15.06 -12.84 7.67
CA GLY A 83 -14.74 -14.10 8.35
C GLY A 83 -15.87 -14.63 9.23
N PHE A 84 -16.62 -13.78 9.93
CA PHE A 84 -17.77 -14.19 10.75
C PHE A 84 -19.01 -14.55 9.91
N VAL A 85 -19.12 -14.02 8.69
CA VAL A 85 -20.20 -14.35 7.76
C VAL A 85 -19.93 -15.69 7.06
N ILE A 86 -18.67 -15.93 6.66
CA ILE A 86 -18.24 -17.15 5.97
C ILE A 86 -18.04 -18.32 6.96
N ASN A 87 -17.55 -18.04 8.16
CA ASN A 87 -17.34 -19.01 9.23
C ASN A 87 -18.08 -18.56 10.50
N ARG A 88 -19.33 -19.01 10.65
CA ARG A 88 -20.09 -18.76 11.87
C ARG A 88 -19.41 -19.47 13.03
N LEU A 89 -19.11 -18.73 14.10
CA LEU A 89 -18.74 -19.34 15.38
C LEU A 89 -19.94 -20.15 15.88
N GLN A 90 -19.78 -21.47 15.95
CA GLN A 90 -20.70 -22.35 16.67
C GLN A 90 -20.29 -22.43 18.13
#